data_AF-A0A7C5NVE9-F1
#
_entry.id   AF-A0A7C5NVE9-F1
#
_cell.length_a   1.000
_cell.length_b   1.000
_cell.length_c   1.000
_cell.angle_alpha   90.00
_cell.angle_beta   90.00
_cell.angle_gamma   90.00
#
_symmetry.space_group_name_H-M   'P 1'
#
loop_
_entity.id
_entity.type
_entity.pdbx_description
1 polymer ?
#
loop_
_entity_poly.entity_id
_entity_poly.type
_entity_poly.pdbx_seq_one_letter_code
_entity_poly.pdbx_strand_id
1 'polypeptide(L)'
;MTESIAVLVMAYGGPNNLEEVEPYLLDVRGGRPLPQRAIEAIKRRYKQIGGGSPILENTQAQAEALQEALGDPFQVFIGMRHWHPYI
;
A
#
# COMPACT_ATOMS: atom_id res chain seq x y z
N MET A 1 4.20 -11.79 32.31
CA MET A 1 4.16 -11.06 31.04
C MET A 1 3.21 -11.83 30.15
N THR A 2 2.08 -11.25 29.78
CA THR A 2 1.21 -11.83 28.74
C THR A 2 1.93 -11.71 27.41
N GLU A 3 2.06 -12.80 26.67
CA GLU A 3 2.66 -12.79 25.33
C GLU A 3 1.76 -12.00 24.38
N SER A 4 2.34 -11.04 23.65
CA SER A 4 1.65 -10.25 22.63
C SER A 4 1.61 -11.03 21.32
N ILE A 5 0.48 -11.01 20.62
CA ILE A 5 0.31 -11.63 19.30
C ILE A 5 0.33 -10.54 18.23
N ALA A 6 1.31 -10.58 17.34
CA ALA A 6 1.36 -9.66 16.20
C ALA A 6 0.44 -10.13 15.06
N VAL A 7 -0.31 -9.20 14.50
CA VAL A 7 -1.16 -9.39 13.32
C VAL A 7 -0.65 -8.48 12.21
N LEU A 8 -0.13 -9.06 11.13
CA LEU A 8 0.32 -8.30 9.96
C LEU A 8 -0.78 -8.28 8.89
N VAL A 9 -1.41 -7.12 8.72
CA VAL A 9 -2.37 -6.86 7.63
C VAL A 9 -1.57 -6.58 6.36
N MET A 10 -1.59 -7.54 5.44
CA MET A 10 -0.91 -7.39 4.16
C MET A 10 -1.84 -6.87 3.08
N ALA A 11 -1.37 -5.90 2.30
CA ALA A 11 -2.05 -5.43 1.11
C ALA A 11 -1.06 -5.22 -0.06
N TYR A 12 -1.58 -4.87 -1.24
CA TYR A 12 -0.75 -4.80 -2.45
C TYR A 12 0.18 -3.59 -2.46
N GLY A 13 -0.24 -2.46 -1.88
CA GLY A 13 0.43 -1.17 -2.01
C GLY A 13 0.09 -0.43 -3.29
N GLY A 14 0.28 0.89 -3.29
CA GLY A 14 0.01 1.77 -4.42
C GLY A 14 0.66 3.14 -4.21
N PRO A 15 0.92 3.89 -5.29
CA PRO A 15 1.60 5.18 -5.23
C PRO A 15 0.72 6.23 -4.55
N ASN A 16 1.31 7.06 -3.69
CA ASN A 16 0.59 8.12 -2.97
C ASN A 16 0.31 9.35 -3.85
N ASN A 17 1.10 9.52 -4.92
CA ASN A 17 1.04 10.63 -5.84
C ASN A 17 1.48 10.20 -7.26
N LEU A 18 1.46 11.13 -8.22
CA LEU A 18 1.78 10.84 -9.61
C LEU A 18 3.28 10.61 -9.84
N GLU A 19 4.14 11.23 -9.04
CA GLU A 19 5.60 11.07 -9.09
C GLU A 19 6.01 9.64 -8.73
N GLU A 20 5.28 9.01 -7.82
CA GLU A 20 5.53 7.65 -7.34
C GLU A 20 5.07 6.55 -8.29
N VAL A 21 4.27 6.86 -9.32
CA VAL A 21 3.70 5.84 -10.23
C VAL A 21 4.76 5.02 -10.95
N GLU A 22 5.81 5.67 -11.44
CA GLU A 22 6.88 4.98 -12.18
C GLU A 22 7.73 4.05 -11.30
N PRO A 23 8.30 4.50 -10.16
CA PRO A 23 9.02 3.60 -9.27
C PRO A 23 8.13 2.49 -8.72
N TYR A 24 6.85 2.75 -8.42
CA TYR A 24 5.89 1.71 -8.04
C TYR A 24 5.73 0.64 -9.12
N LEU A 25 5.54 1.04 -10.38
CA LEU A 25 5.40 0.09 -11.48
C LEU A 25 6.68 -0.69 -11.76
N LEU A 26 7.84 -0.10 -11.48
CA LEU A 26 9.12 -0.79 -11.58
C LEU A 26 9.21 -1.93 -10.56
N ASP A 27 8.81 -1.67 -9.31
CA ASP A 27 8.76 -2.68 -8.25
C ASP A 27 7.76 -3.80 -8.58
N VAL A 28 6.52 -3.44 -8.96
CA VAL A 28 5.47 -4.39 -9.39
C VAL A 28 5.98 -5.33 -10.49
N ARG A 29 6.86 -4.84 -11.38
CA ARG A 29 7.40 -5.61 -12.50
C ARG A 29 8.74 -6.27 -12.23
N GLY A 30 9.21 -6.29 -10.97
CA GLY A 30 10.48 -6.88 -10.58
C GLY A 30 11.66 -6.25 -11.31
N GLY A 31 11.67 -4.90 -11.39
CA GLY A 31 12.74 -4.13 -12.01
C GLY A 31 12.65 -3.99 -13.53
N ARG A 32 11.62 -4.55 -14.19
CA ARG A 32 11.43 -4.40 -15.64
C ARG A 32 10.70 -3.09 -15.96
N PRO A 33 11.31 -2.13 -16.69
CA PRO A 33 10.71 -0.84 -16.98
C PRO A 33 9.59 -0.95 -18.03
N LEU A 34 8.61 -0.06 -17.93
CA LEU A 34 7.54 0.09 -18.93
C LEU A 34 7.92 1.17 -19.95
N PRO A 35 7.41 1.10 -21.19
CA PRO A 35 7.53 2.21 -22.13
C PRO A 35 6.87 3.47 -21.56
N GLN A 36 7.45 4.65 -21.81
CA GLN A 36 6.93 5.93 -21.27
C GLN A 36 5.44 6.14 -21.56
N ARG A 37 4.97 5.80 -22.76
CA ARG A 37 3.54 5.91 -23.13
C ARG A 37 2.59 5.14 -22.19
N ALA A 38 3.05 4.01 -21.63
CA ALA A 38 2.26 3.21 -20.70
C ALA A 38 2.27 3.83 -19.30
N ILE A 39 3.42 4.35 -18.86
CA ILE A 39 3.55 5.09 -17.59
C ILE A 39 2.62 6.31 -17.61
N GLU A 40 2.65 7.10 -18.68
CA GLU A 40 1.76 8.28 -18.83
C GLU A 40 0.28 7.90 -18.88
N ALA A 41 -0.06 6.77 -19.52
CA ALA A 41 -1.43 6.26 -19.51
C ALA A 41 -1.90 5.90 -18.09
N ILE A 42 -1.02 5.33 -17.26
CA ILE A 42 -1.33 4.96 -15.88
C ILE A 42 -1.40 6.21 -14.99
N LYS A 43 -0.47 7.17 -15.13
CA LYS A 43 -0.54 8.47 -14.46
C LYS A 43 -1.86 9.20 -14.74
N ARG A 44 -2.35 9.16 -15.97
CA ARG A 44 -3.67 9.72 -16.31
C ARG A 44 -4.82 9.06 -15.57
N ARG A 45 -4.78 7.73 -15.34
CA ARG A 45 -5.80 7.01 -14.55
C ARG A 45 -5.74 7.43 -13.09
N TYR A 46 -4.55 7.52 -12.49
CA TYR A 46 -4.41 8.01 -11.12
C TYR A 46 -4.88 9.47 -10.98
N LYS A 47 -4.59 10.33 -11.95
CA LYS A 47 -5.07 11.72 -11.96
C LYS A 47 -6.60 11.81 -11.94
N GLN A 48 -7.30 10.90 -12.62
CA GLN A 48 -8.77 10.87 -12.65
C GLN A 48 -9.40 10.51 -11.29
N ILE A 49 -8.65 9.86 -10.39
CA ILE A 49 -9.14 9.44 -9.08
C ILE A 49 -8.58 10.28 -7.93
N GLY A 50 -7.96 11.43 -8.21
CA GLY A 50 -7.41 12.34 -7.18
C GLY A 50 -5.89 12.37 -7.08
N GLY A 51 -5.17 11.65 -7.95
CA GLY A 51 -3.70 11.77 -8.08
C GLY A 51 -2.88 10.68 -7.37
N GLY A 52 -3.51 9.80 -6.60
CA GLY A 52 -2.86 8.71 -5.89
C GLY A 52 -3.81 7.52 -5.65
N SER A 53 -3.26 6.43 -5.14
CA SER A 53 -4.05 5.27 -4.71
C SER A 53 -4.57 5.47 -3.28
N PRO A 54 -5.87 5.30 -3.02
CA PRO A 54 -6.41 5.37 -1.66
C PRO A 54 -6.09 4.10 -0.83
N ILE A 55 -5.34 3.14 -1.38
CA ILE A 55 -5.14 1.82 -0.76
C ILE A 55 -4.44 1.91 0.59
N LEU A 56 -3.45 2.80 0.75
CA LEU A 56 -2.71 2.93 2.02
C LEU A 56 -3.63 3.46 3.13
N GLU A 57 -4.37 4.53 2.86
CA GLU A 57 -5.35 5.11 3.78
C GLU A 57 -6.43 4.09 4.15
N ASN A 58 -7.01 3.40 3.17
CA ASN A 58 -8.02 2.39 3.42
C ASN A 58 -7.49 1.22 4.25
N THR A 59 -6.25 0.77 3.99
CA THR A 59 -5.63 -0.33 4.75
C THR A 59 -5.31 0.10 6.18
N GLN A 60 -4.88 1.35 6.37
CA GLN A 60 -4.64 1.93 7.68
C GLN A 60 -5.93 1.97 8.52
N ALA A 61 -7.03 2.47 7.93
CA ALA A 61 -8.35 2.47 8.58
C ALA A 61 -8.84 1.05 8.91
N GLN A 62 -8.60 0.08 8.04
CA GLN A 62 -8.93 -1.33 8.30
C GLN A 62 -8.09 -1.91 9.45
N ALA A 63 -6.79 -1.60 9.49
CA ALA A 63 -5.90 -2.06 10.56
C ALA A 63 -6.24 -1.44 11.91
N GLU A 64 -6.61 -0.16 11.94
CA GLU A 64 -7.10 0.54 13.13
C GLU A 64 -8.39 -0.09 13.66
N ALA A 65 -9.39 -0.29 12.78
CA ALA A 65 -10.63 -0.96 13.15
C ALA A 65 -10.39 -2.40 13.65
N LEU A 66 -9.42 -3.11 13.06
CA LEU A 66 -9.03 -4.45 13.49
C LEU A 66 -8.34 -4.42 14.87
N GLN A 67 -7.46 -3.46 15.12
CA GLN A 67 -6.79 -3.27 16.41
C GLN A 67 -7.80 -3.03 17.53
N GLU A 68 -8.79 -2.19 17.28
CA GLU A 68 -9.88 -1.92 18.23
C GLU A 68 -10.74 -3.16 18.49
N ALA A 69 -11.06 -3.93 17.42
CA ALA A 69 -11.89 -5.12 17.53
C ALA A 69 -11.19 -6.28 18.26
N LEU A 70 -9.87 -6.43 18.10
CA LEU A 70 -9.10 -7.50 18.73
C LEU A 70 -8.70 -7.17 20.18
N GLY A 71 -8.29 -5.93 20.45
CA GLY A 71 -7.77 -5.52 21.75
C GLY A 71 -6.56 -6.35 22.22
N ASP A 72 -6.32 -6.41 23.53
CA ASP A 72 -5.24 -7.21 24.09
C ASP A 72 -5.52 -8.73 23.94
N PRO A 73 -4.50 -9.56 23.66
CA PRO A 73 -3.07 -9.24 23.59
C PRO A 73 -2.56 -8.95 22.17
N PHE A 74 -3.41 -8.48 21.25
CA PHE A 74 -3.06 -8.33 19.83
C PHE A 74 -2.47 -6.96 19.51
N GLN A 75 -1.46 -6.96 18.64
CA GLN A 75 -0.89 -5.75 18.03
C GLN A 75 -0.94 -5.85 16.51
N VAL A 76 -1.62 -4.89 15.87
CA VAL A 76 -1.86 -4.88 14.42
C VAL A 76 -0.85 -3.98 13.72
N PHE A 77 -0.26 -4.50 12.65
CA PHE A 77 0.69 -3.80 11.78
C PHE A 77 0.21 -3.89 10.33
N ILE A 78 0.66 -2.97 9.49
CA ILE A 78 0.42 -3.03 8.04
C ILE A 78 1.73 -3.32 7.30
N GLY A 79 1.63 -4.06 6.21
CA GLY A 79 2.74 -4.29 5.29
C GLY A 79 2.25 -4.42 3.85
N MET A 80 2.97 -3.82 2.93
CA MET A 80 2.58 -3.69 1.54
C MET A 80 3.56 -4.45 0.65
N ARG A 81 3.04 -5.14 -0.36
CA ARG A 81 3.89 -5.93 -1.26
C ARG A 81 4.77 -5.07 -2.16
N HIS A 82 4.19 -4.02 -2.74
CA HIS A 82 4.81 -3.25 -3.82
C HIS A 82 4.95 -1.76 -3.53
N TRP A 83 4.70 -1.33 -2.30
CA TRP A 83 4.93 0.05 -1.91
C TRP A 83 5.17 0.16 -0.41
N HIS A 84 5.35 1.36 0.12
CA HIS A 84 5.65 1.57 1.54
C HIS A 84 4.34 1.63 2.38
N PRO A 85 4.36 1.17 3.65
CA PRO A 85 5.44 0.42 4.30
C PRO A 85 5.52 -1.02 3.76
N TYR A 86 6.71 -1.48 3.37
CA TYR A 86 6.88 -2.83 2.83
C TYR A 86 6.68 -3.92 3.89
N ILE A 87 6.30 -5.12 3.44
CA ILE A 87 6.43 -6.37 4.22
C ILE A 87 7.90 -6.75 4.45
#